data_AF-A0A2N9NUB3-F1
#
_entry.id   AF-A0A2N9NUB3-F1
#
_cell.length_a   1.000
_cell.length_b   1.000
_cell.length_c   1.000
_cell.angle_alpha   90.00
_cell.angle_beta   90.00
_cell.angle_gamma   90.00
#
_symmetry.space_group_name_H-M   'P 1'
#
loop_
_entity.id
_entity.type
_entity.pdbx_description
1 polymer ?
#
loop_
_entity_poly.entity_id
_entity_poly.type
_entity_poly.pdbx_seq_one_letter_code
_entity_poly.pdbx_strand_id
1 'polypeptide(L)'
;MALLSLERRQRLENWLSATGELCVHLYLPHSAGSGTNYLVRTVNELEELIAKQTWDELDLAIFRRLQYPLRGAANEAMLEQALRQIADGECFELVWLEHYYPEEYWRFATGDTHHEMREAFREAAGEQVGFGRDPCDGYSDWIYRTPDEVMVLHYELRGDHYEAKGAQPAQPPSADAPKAPGKT
;
A
#
# COMPACT_ATOMS: atom_id res chain seq x y z
N MET A 1 7.12 9.97 -23.28
CA MET A 1 7.01 8.51 -23.55
C MET A 1 5.92 7.93 -22.68
N ALA A 2 5.36 6.76 -23.03
CA ALA A 2 4.40 6.08 -22.15
C ALA A 2 5.14 5.42 -20.99
N LEU A 3 4.73 5.70 -19.75
CA LEU A 3 5.33 5.11 -18.53
C LEU A 3 5.01 3.62 -18.41
N LEU A 4 3.81 3.23 -18.85
CA LEU A 4 3.34 1.85 -18.84
C LEU A 4 3.27 1.29 -20.26
N SER A 5 3.61 0.01 -20.40
CA SER A 5 3.26 -0.73 -21.62
C SER A 5 1.74 -0.92 -21.70
N LEU A 6 1.22 -1.12 -22.91
CA LEU A 6 -0.21 -1.36 -23.13
C LEU A 6 -0.73 -2.55 -22.30
N GLU A 7 0.05 -3.64 -22.22
CA GLU A 7 -0.31 -4.82 -21.45
C GLU A 7 -0.42 -4.50 -19.94
N ARG A 8 0.56 -3.78 -19.38
CA ARG A 8 0.55 -3.39 -17.96
C ARG A 8 -0.62 -2.47 -17.66
N ARG A 9 -0.86 -1.47 -18.51
CA ARG A 9 -1.99 -0.56 -18.41
C ARG A 9 -3.31 -1.31 -18.38
N GLN A 10 -3.55 -2.20 -19.36
CA GLN A 10 -4.78 -2.99 -19.44
C GLN A 10 -4.97 -3.87 -18.20
N ARG A 11 -3.89 -4.45 -17.68
CA ARG A 11 -3.95 -5.27 -16.47
C ARG A 11 -4.36 -4.45 -15.24
N LEU A 12 -3.79 -3.25 -15.08
CA LEU A 12 -4.13 -2.34 -13.98
C LEU A 12 -5.57 -1.82 -14.09
N GLU A 13 -6.03 -1.51 -15.30
CA GLU A 13 -7.43 -1.16 -15.56
C GLU A 13 -8.38 -2.31 -15.17
N ASN A 14 -8.01 -3.56 -15.48
CA ASN A 14 -8.79 -4.73 -15.07
C ASN A 14 -8.82 -4.88 -13.54
N TRP A 15 -7.69 -4.69 -12.86
CA TRP A 15 -7.64 -4.75 -11.39
C TRP A 15 -8.52 -3.65 -10.77
N LEU A 16 -8.38 -2.40 -11.23
CA LEU A 16 -9.21 -1.27 -10.80
C LEU A 16 -10.70 -1.51 -11.05
N SER A 17 -11.07 -2.14 -12.16
CA SER A 17 -12.48 -2.46 -12.43
C SER A 17 -13.08 -3.44 -11.42
N ALA A 18 -12.24 -4.27 -10.81
CA ALA A 18 -12.66 -5.28 -9.83
C ALA A 18 -12.68 -4.74 -8.39
N THR A 19 -11.75 -3.86 -8.03
CA THR A 19 -11.56 -3.39 -6.65
C THR A 19 -11.99 -1.93 -6.42
N GLY A 20 -12.08 -1.12 -7.47
CA GLY A 20 -12.33 0.33 -7.40
C GLY A 20 -11.10 1.16 -7.01
N GLU A 21 -10.06 0.54 -6.45
CA GLU A 21 -8.80 1.19 -6.04
C GLU A 21 -7.63 0.20 -6.08
N LEU A 22 -6.41 0.74 -6.15
CA LEU A 22 -5.16 0.02 -5.97
C LEU A 22 -4.36 0.68 -4.86
N CYS A 23 -3.75 -0.14 -4.00
CA CYS A 23 -2.71 0.31 -3.10
C CYS A 23 -1.36 0.23 -3.84
N VAL A 24 -0.59 1.32 -3.77
CA VAL A 24 0.70 1.47 -4.42
C VAL A 24 1.73 1.85 -3.38
N HIS A 25 2.71 0.98 -3.16
CA HIS A 25 3.89 1.29 -2.36
C HIS A 25 4.97 1.85 -3.28
N LEU A 26 5.31 3.12 -3.10
CA LEU A 26 6.41 3.82 -3.77
C LEU A 26 7.64 3.79 -2.87
N TYR A 27 8.66 3.04 -3.28
CA TYR A 27 9.96 3.00 -2.62
C TYR A 27 10.98 3.84 -3.42
N LEU A 28 11.81 4.60 -2.70
CA LEU A 28 12.89 5.41 -3.25
C LEU A 28 14.23 4.75 -2.89
N PRO A 29 14.87 4.01 -3.81
CA PRO A 29 16.17 3.40 -3.55
C PRO A 29 17.19 4.41 -3.02
N HIS A 30 18.03 3.98 -2.08
CA HIS A 30 19.09 4.78 -1.45
C HIS A 30 18.63 5.97 -0.57
N SER A 31 17.34 6.10 -0.28
CA SER A 31 16.77 7.15 0.60
C SER A 31 16.98 6.93 2.11
N ALA A 32 17.69 5.87 2.52
CA ALA A 32 17.80 5.40 3.91
C ALA A 32 16.47 4.96 4.58
N GLY A 33 15.41 4.72 3.80
CA GLY A 33 14.08 4.28 4.24
C GLY A 33 13.17 5.48 4.58
N SER A 34 11.87 5.51 4.30
CA SER A 34 10.81 4.53 4.06
C SER A 34 10.12 4.74 2.70
N GLY A 35 9.50 3.69 2.15
CA GLY A 35 8.56 3.88 1.04
C GLY A 35 7.27 4.56 1.51
N THR A 36 6.59 5.23 0.59
CA THR A 36 5.31 5.90 0.80
C THR A 36 4.20 5.10 0.14
N ASN A 37 3.04 5.01 0.76
CA ASN A 37 1.90 4.33 0.18
C ASN A 37 0.83 5.31 -0.33
N TYR A 38 0.20 4.94 -1.44
CA TYR A 38 -0.86 5.71 -2.08
C TYR A 38 -2.05 4.81 -2.42
N LEU A 39 -3.27 5.37 -2.32
CA LEU A 39 -4.47 4.77 -2.88
C LEU A 39 -4.84 5.50 -4.17
N VAL A 40 -4.78 4.79 -5.29
CA VAL A 40 -5.15 5.30 -6.62
C VAL A 40 -6.42 4.61 -7.12
N ARG A 41 -7.27 5.35 -7.82
CA ARG A 41 -8.54 4.90 -8.40
C ARG A 41 -8.54 4.90 -9.92
N THR A 42 -7.51 5.46 -10.55
CA THR A 42 -7.32 5.39 -12.01
C THR A 42 -5.87 5.08 -12.36
N VAL A 43 -5.63 4.51 -13.54
CA VAL A 43 -4.25 4.31 -14.03
C VAL A 43 -3.58 5.66 -14.33
N ASN A 44 -4.34 6.69 -14.68
CA ASN A 44 -3.78 8.03 -14.88
C ASN A 44 -3.22 8.60 -13.57
N GLU A 45 -3.88 8.40 -12.43
CA GLU A 45 -3.37 8.83 -11.12
C GLU A 45 -2.03 8.14 -10.78
N LEU A 46 -1.89 6.85 -11.13
CA LEU A 46 -0.61 6.13 -11.00
C LEU A 46 0.48 6.71 -11.93
N GLU A 47 0.16 6.98 -13.19
CA GLU A 47 1.10 7.59 -14.13
C GLU A 47 1.52 8.99 -13.67
N GLU A 48 0.58 9.78 -13.14
CA GLU A 48 0.86 11.09 -12.54
C GLU A 48 1.71 10.97 -11.27
N LEU A 49 1.45 9.97 -10.41
CA LEU A 49 2.26 9.68 -9.23
C LEU A 49 3.72 9.47 -9.64
N ILE A 50 3.99 8.63 -10.64
CA ILE A 50 5.33 8.36 -11.16
C ILE A 50 5.94 9.63 -11.77
N ALA A 51 5.20 10.34 -12.62
CA ALA A 51 5.70 11.51 -13.34
C ALA A 51 6.06 12.69 -12.44
N LYS A 52 5.46 12.81 -11.25
CA LYS A 52 5.72 13.90 -10.29
C LYS A 52 6.94 13.65 -9.40
N GLN A 53 7.49 12.44 -9.39
CA GLN A 53 8.68 12.16 -8.59
C GLN A 53 9.92 12.83 -9.18
N THR A 54 10.92 13.06 -8.33
CA THR A 54 12.19 13.71 -8.70
C THR A 54 13.41 12.88 -8.32
N TRP A 55 13.20 11.63 -7.88
CA TRP A 55 14.27 10.73 -7.46
C TRP A 55 14.92 10.00 -8.64
N ASP A 56 16.21 9.71 -8.57
CA ASP A 56 16.94 9.08 -9.68
C ASP A 56 16.39 7.69 -10.04
N GLU A 57 15.87 6.96 -9.05
CA GLU A 57 15.28 5.64 -9.22
C GLU A 57 13.96 5.53 -8.44
N LEU A 58 12.98 4.79 -8.97
CA LEU A 58 11.73 4.49 -8.28
C LEU A 58 11.42 3.00 -8.37
N ASP A 59 11.03 2.42 -7.25
CA ASP A 59 10.45 1.08 -7.20
C ASP A 59 9.00 1.19 -6.74
N LEU A 60 8.09 0.59 -7.49
CA LEU A 60 6.67 0.58 -7.14
C LEU A 60 6.21 -0.87 -6.99
N ALA A 61 5.56 -1.18 -5.87
CA ALA A 61 4.77 -2.39 -5.70
C ALA A 61 3.27 -2.01 -5.74
N ILE A 62 2.55 -2.55 -6.72
CA ILE A 62 1.12 -2.29 -6.91
C ILE A 62 0.35 -3.56 -6.57
N PHE A 63 -0.54 -3.45 -5.60
CA PHE A 63 -1.25 -4.61 -5.07
C PHE A 63 -2.61 -4.77 -5.74
N ARG A 64 -2.87 -5.99 -6.23
CA ARG A 64 -4.11 -6.33 -6.94
C ARG A 64 -5.33 -6.30 -6.03
N ARG A 65 -5.21 -6.85 -4.82
CA ARG A 65 -6.32 -6.94 -3.88
C ARG A 65 -6.59 -5.61 -3.21
N LEU A 66 -7.83 -5.43 -2.79
CA LEU A 66 -8.21 -4.39 -1.86
C LEU A 66 -7.50 -4.62 -0.52
N GLN A 67 -6.50 -3.79 -0.19
CA GLN A 67 -5.64 -4.01 0.98
C GLN A 67 -6.37 -3.78 2.31
N TYR A 68 -7.34 -2.87 2.32
CA TYR A 68 -8.17 -2.54 3.48
C TYR A 68 -9.64 -2.88 3.19
N PRO A 69 -10.00 -4.19 3.22
CA PRO A 69 -11.31 -4.66 2.77
C PRO A 69 -12.43 -4.42 3.77
N LEU A 70 -12.15 -4.27 5.07
CA LEU A 70 -13.15 -3.84 6.04
C LEU A 70 -13.23 -2.32 5.99
N ARG A 71 -14.39 -1.77 5.65
CA ARG A 71 -14.53 -0.34 5.36
C ARG A 71 -15.82 0.22 5.95
N GLY A 72 -15.75 1.46 6.43
CA GLY A 72 -16.90 2.22 6.90
C GLY A 72 -16.61 2.96 8.20
N ALA A 73 -17.67 3.36 8.90
CA ALA A 73 -17.54 3.96 10.22
C ALA A 73 -16.93 2.96 11.22
N ALA A 74 -15.84 3.32 11.89
CA ALA A 74 -15.25 2.47 12.92
C ALA A 74 -16.26 2.26 14.05
N ASN A 75 -16.66 1.00 14.25
CA ASN A 75 -17.66 0.62 15.24
C ASN A 75 -17.37 -0.79 15.76
N GLU A 76 -18.12 -1.20 16.80
CA GLU A 76 -17.92 -2.49 17.46
C GLU A 76 -18.08 -3.68 16.50
N ALA A 77 -19.03 -3.62 15.57
CA ALA A 77 -19.24 -4.71 14.61
C ALA A 77 -18.04 -4.88 13.66
N MET A 78 -17.44 -3.77 13.22
CA MET A 78 -16.22 -3.78 12.41
C MET A 78 -15.02 -4.29 13.21
N LEU A 79 -14.88 -3.89 14.48
CA LEU A 79 -13.85 -4.41 15.39
C LEU A 79 -14.00 -5.92 15.61
N GLU A 80 -15.20 -6.42 15.88
CA GLU A 80 -15.44 -7.86 16.02
C GLU A 80 -15.06 -8.63 14.74
N GLN A 81 -15.31 -8.06 13.57
CA GLN A 81 -14.90 -8.66 12.31
C GLN A 81 -13.38 -8.63 12.14
N ALA A 82 -12.73 -7.52 12.46
CA ALA A 82 -11.29 -7.35 12.43
C ALA A 82 -10.57 -8.40 13.31
N LEU A 83 -11.02 -8.57 14.55
CA LEU A 83 -10.48 -9.54 15.52
C LEU A 83 -10.62 -11.00 15.08
N ARG A 84 -11.60 -11.31 14.23
CA ARG A 84 -11.77 -12.65 13.63
C ARG A 84 -10.89 -12.86 12.39
N GLN A 85 -10.54 -11.79 11.68
CA GLN A 85 -9.81 -11.85 10.42
C GLN A 85 -8.29 -11.85 10.61
N ILE A 86 -7.79 -11.14 11.61
CA ILE A 86 -6.36 -11.00 11.90
C ILE A 86 -6.08 -11.63 13.26
N ALA A 87 -5.17 -12.60 13.30
CA ALA A 87 -4.81 -13.28 14.53
C ALA A 87 -4.01 -12.34 15.46
N ASP A 88 -4.05 -12.60 16.76
CA ASP A 88 -3.20 -11.87 17.71
C ASP A 88 -1.72 -12.15 17.41
N GLY A 89 -0.91 -11.11 17.31
CA GLY A 89 0.49 -11.18 16.84
C GLY A 89 0.68 -10.95 15.34
N GLU A 90 -0.38 -10.78 14.54
CA GLU A 90 -0.28 -10.39 13.13
C GLU A 90 -0.45 -8.87 12.96
N CYS A 91 0.43 -8.25 12.16
CA CYS A 91 0.39 -6.81 11.90
C CYS A 91 -0.90 -6.39 11.17
N PHE A 92 -1.51 -5.32 11.68
CA PHE A 92 -2.67 -4.67 11.08
C PHE A 92 -2.42 -3.18 10.86
N GLU A 93 -3.26 -2.60 10.00
CA GLU A 93 -3.38 -1.17 9.85
C GLU A 93 -4.84 -0.73 9.84
N LEU A 94 -5.06 0.46 10.38
CA LEU A 94 -6.26 1.25 10.21
C LEU A 94 -5.89 2.52 9.43
N VAL A 95 -6.59 2.78 8.34
CA VAL A 95 -6.32 3.90 7.44
C VAL A 95 -7.57 4.75 7.25
N TRP A 96 -7.41 6.05 7.05
CA TRP A 96 -8.53 6.92 6.73
C TRP A 96 -8.96 6.75 5.29
N LEU A 97 -10.26 6.65 5.05
CA LEU A 97 -10.82 6.52 3.69
C LEU A 97 -11.03 7.84 2.98
N GLU A 98 -10.65 8.97 3.58
CA GLU A 98 -10.81 10.30 2.98
C GLU A 98 -9.57 10.73 2.18
N HIS A 99 -8.42 10.07 2.40
CA HIS A 99 -7.15 10.40 1.77
C HIS A 99 -6.86 9.46 0.59
N TYR A 100 -7.20 9.93 -0.62
CA TYR A 100 -6.78 9.31 -1.88
C TYR A 100 -5.73 10.19 -2.57
N TYR A 101 -5.07 9.63 -3.58
CA TYR A 101 -4.20 10.40 -4.47
C TYR A 101 -4.91 11.71 -4.92
N PRO A 102 -4.24 12.88 -4.85
CA PRO A 102 -2.78 13.09 -4.79
C PRO A 102 -2.12 12.98 -3.41
N GLU A 103 -2.89 12.71 -2.35
CA GLU A 103 -2.35 12.58 -0.99
C GLU A 103 -1.81 11.17 -0.75
N GLU A 104 -0.76 11.07 0.06
CA GLU A 104 -0.34 9.78 0.65
C GLU A 104 -1.50 9.22 1.47
N TYR A 105 -1.72 7.90 1.48
CA TYR A 105 -2.77 7.38 2.36
C TYR A 105 -2.37 7.66 3.81
N TRP A 106 -3.31 8.18 4.60
CA TRP A 106 -3.03 8.48 5.99
C TRP A 106 -3.27 7.26 6.87
N ARG A 107 -2.18 6.70 7.40
CA ARG A 107 -2.24 5.67 8.43
C ARG A 107 -2.77 6.29 9.73
N PHE A 108 -3.94 5.85 10.19
CA PHE A 108 -4.48 6.24 11.48
C PHE A 108 -3.76 5.49 12.61
N ALA A 109 -3.71 4.17 12.52
CA ALA A 109 -3.09 3.32 13.52
C ALA A 109 -2.49 2.07 12.90
N THR A 110 -1.52 1.48 13.60
CA THR A 110 -0.94 0.18 13.30
C THR A 110 -0.62 -0.50 14.62
N GLY A 111 -0.63 -1.82 14.63
CA GLY A 111 -0.17 -2.64 15.75
C GLY A 111 -0.09 -4.10 15.31
N ASP A 112 0.36 -4.95 16.21
CA ASP A 112 0.38 -6.40 16.01
C ASP A 112 -0.41 -7.15 17.10
N THR A 113 -0.94 -6.43 18.09
CA THR A 113 -1.78 -7.03 19.12
C THR A 113 -3.26 -6.70 18.99
N HIS A 114 -4.07 -7.64 19.44
CA HIS A 114 -5.51 -7.46 19.64
C HIS A 114 -5.83 -6.34 20.64
N HIS A 115 -4.95 -6.09 21.60
CA HIS A 115 -5.10 -4.96 22.52
C HIS A 115 -4.98 -3.62 21.79
N GLU A 116 -3.91 -3.40 21.03
CA GLU A 116 -3.71 -2.20 20.21
C GLU A 116 -4.83 -2.01 19.19
N MET A 117 -5.32 -3.11 18.59
CA MET A 117 -6.45 -3.05 17.67
C MET A 117 -7.71 -2.47 18.35
N ARG A 118 -8.01 -2.89 19.59
CA ARG A 118 -9.15 -2.35 20.34
C ARG A 118 -8.98 -0.87 20.67
N GLU A 119 -7.77 -0.46 21.06
CA GLU A 119 -7.48 0.95 21.32
C GLU A 119 -7.62 1.79 20.04
N ALA A 120 -7.08 1.31 18.92
CA ALA A 120 -7.22 1.98 17.62
C ALA A 120 -8.69 2.16 17.19
N PHE A 121 -9.53 1.12 17.33
CA PHE A 121 -10.96 1.23 17.02
C PHE A 121 -11.71 2.16 17.99
N ARG A 122 -11.29 2.22 19.26
CA ARG A 122 -11.87 3.16 20.22
C ARG A 122 -11.53 4.61 19.87
N GLU A 123 -10.29 4.87 19.47
CA GLU A 123 -9.84 6.21 19.07
C GLU A 123 -10.48 6.65 17.75
N ALA A 124 -10.69 5.73 16.81
CA ALA A 124 -11.33 6.00 15.51
C ALA A 124 -12.87 5.97 15.55
N ALA A 125 -13.51 5.89 16.72
CA ALA A 125 -14.94 5.60 16.81
C ALA A 125 -15.80 6.60 16.01
N GLY A 126 -16.56 6.09 15.03
CA GLY A 126 -17.42 6.87 14.14
C GLY A 126 -16.74 7.35 12.84
N GLU A 127 -15.41 7.30 12.78
CA GLU A 127 -14.63 7.78 11.65
C GLU A 127 -14.66 6.83 10.45
N GLN A 128 -14.55 7.36 9.23
CA GLN A 128 -14.52 6.54 8.01
C GLN A 128 -13.14 5.93 7.79
N VAL A 129 -13.01 4.64 8.09
CA VAL A 129 -11.74 3.92 8.09
C VAL A 129 -11.78 2.66 7.23
N GLY A 130 -10.62 2.30 6.71
CA GLY A 130 -10.29 1.01 6.13
C GLY A 130 -9.43 0.22 7.11
N PHE A 131 -9.69 -1.07 7.26
CA PHE A 131 -8.90 -1.99 8.08
C PHE A 131 -8.42 -3.17 7.25
N GLY A 132 -7.17 -3.56 7.47
CA GLY A 132 -6.53 -4.68 6.77
C GLY A 132 -5.16 -5.04 7.34
N ARG A 133 -4.50 -6.00 6.67
CA ARG A 133 -3.11 -6.36 6.96
C ARG A 133 -2.18 -5.36 6.27
N ASP A 134 -1.08 -5.00 6.92
CA ASP A 134 -0.03 -4.19 6.28
C ASP A 134 0.60 -5.01 5.13
N PRO A 135 0.52 -4.56 3.86
CA PRO A 135 1.16 -5.27 2.75
C PRO A 135 2.68 -5.10 2.70
N CYS A 136 3.24 -4.16 3.47
CA CYS A 136 4.65 -3.75 3.43
C CYS A 136 5.43 -4.10 4.70
N ASP A 137 4.80 -4.79 5.65
CA ASP A 137 5.44 -5.36 6.83
C ASP A 137 6.40 -6.52 6.45
N GLY A 138 7.35 -6.82 7.35
CA GLY A 138 8.32 -7.92 7.25
C GLY A 138 7.71 -9.32 7.16
N TYR A 139 6.38 -9.46 7.32
CA TYR A 139 5.64 -10.70 7.07
C TYR A 139 4.85 -10.72 5.74
N SER A 140 5.15 -9.81 4.82
CA SER A 140 4.46 -9.66 3.52
C SER A 140 4.62 -10.84 2.54
N ASP A 141 5.38 -11.88 2.89
CA ASP A 141 5.49 -13.16 2.16
C ASP A 141 4.16 -13.67 1.56
N TRP A 142 3.06 -13.50 2.29
CA TRP A 142 1.75 -13.99 1.87
C TRP A 142 1.26 -13.38 0.54
N ILE A 143 1.60 -12.12 0.25
CA ILE A 143 1.16 -11.44 -0.98
C ILE A 143 2.06 -11.80 -2.16
N TYR A 144 3.34 -12.06 -1.91
CA TYR A 144 4.30 -12.44 -2.95
C TYR A 144 4.28 -13.94 -3.31
N ARG A 145 3.66 -14.79 -2.47
CA ARG A 145 3.52 -16.25 -2.73
C ARG A 145 2.58 -16.60 -3.88
N THR A 146 1.62 -15.72 -4.20
CA THR A 146 0.65 -15.96 -5.27
C THR A 146 1.05 -15.15 -6.49
N PRO A 147 1.30 -15.79 -7.65
CA PRO A 147 1.57 -15.07 -8.89
C PRO A 147 0.44 -14.10 -9.22
N ASP A 148 0.78 -12.94 -9.78
CA ASP A 148 -0.19 -11.92 -10.23
C ASP A 148 -0.99 -11.22 -9.11
N GLU A 149 -0.54 -11.28 -7.85
CA GLU A 149 -1.08 -10.45 -6.75
C GLU A 149 -0.37 -9.10 -6.60
N VAL A 150 0.87 -9.01 -7.08
CA VAL A 150 1.68 -7.80 -7.04
C VAL A 150 2.29 -7.55 -8.41
N MET A 151 2.14 -6.32 -8.91
CA MET A 151 2.90 -5.82 -10.05
C MET A 151 4.03 -4.94 -9.52
N VAL A 152 5.27 -5.31 -9.83
CA VAL A 152 6.44 -4.50 -9.49
C VAL A 152 6.93 -3.76 -10.72
N LEU A 153 7.15 -2.46 -10.57
CA LEU A 153 7.65 -1.57 -11.62
C LEU A 153 8.90 -0.87 -11.11
N HIS A 154 9.93 -0.83 -11.96
CA HIS A 154 11.19 -0.15 -11.68
C HIS A 154 11.38 0.95 -12.71
N TYR A 155 11.73 2.15 -12.27
CA TYR A 155 11.98 3.30 -13.13
C TYR A 155 13.31 3.95 -12.81
N GLU A 156 13.92 4.53 -13.83
CA GLU A 156 15.11 5.38 -13.72
C GLU A 156 14.83 6.72 -14.37
N LEU A 157 15.26 7.80 -13.73
CA LEU A 157 15.15 9.14 -14.27
C LEU A 157 16.21 9.34 -15.36
N ARG A 158 15.77 9.67 -16.57
CA ARG A 158 16.61 9.92 -17.75
C ARG A 158 16.35 11.33 -18.26
N GLY A 159 17.17 12.27 -17.79
CA GLY A 159 16.93 13.69 -18.08
C GLY A 159 15.76 14.21 -17.26
N ASP A 160 14.62 14.48 -17.91
CA ASP A 160 13.40 15.00 -17.28
C ASP A 160 12.21 14.02 -17.32
N HIS A 161 12.44 12.76 -17.70
CA HIS A 161 11.39 11.73 -17.72
C HIS A 161 11.88 10.40 -17.14
N TYR A 162 10.93 9.61 -16.64
CA TYR A 162 11.19 8.24 -16.19
C TYR A 162 11.13 7.24 -17.34
N GLU A 163 12.06 6.28 -17.33
CA GLU A 163 12.08 5.11 -18.19
C GLU A 163 12.00 3.84 -17.36
N ALA A 164 11.21 2.86 -17.79
CA ALA A 164 11.11 1.59 -17.09
C ALA A 164 12.44 0.82 -17.21
N LYS A 165 13.08 0.50 -16.07
CA LYS A 165 14.11 -0.54 -16.01
C LYS A 165 13.44 -1.88 -16.33
N GLY A 166 14.13 -2.74 -17.08
CA GLY A 166 13.60 -4.07 -17.47
C GLY A 166 13.06 -4.86 -16.28
N ALA A 167 12.21 -5.87 -16.54
CA ALA A 167 11.54 -6.62 -15.48
C ALA A 167 12.54 -7.32 -14.54
N GLN A 168 12.59 -6.92 -13.27
CA GLN A 168 13.13 -7.72 -12.18
C GLN A 168 12.00 -8.57 -11.56
N PRO A 169 12.31 -9.74 -10.99
CA PRO A 169 11.33 -10.50 -10.22
C PRO A 169 10.89 -9.66 -9.02
N ALA A 170 9.60 -9.71 -8.69
CA ALA A 170 9.08 -9.09 -7.48
C ALA A 170 9.84 -9.61 -6.25
N GLN A 171 10.51 -8.73 -5.54
CA GLN A 171 11.07 -9.01 -4.23
C GLN A 171 10.32 -8.16 -3.20
N PRO A 172 10.05 -8.67 -2.00
CA PRO A 172 9.53 -7.83 -0.93
C PRO A 172 10.51 -6.68 -0.68
N PRO A 173 10.01 -5.48 -0.29
CA PRO A 173 10.90 -4.43 0.20
C PRO A 173 11.74 -5.00 1.34
N SER A 174 13.06 -4.74 1.34
CA SER A 174 13.95 -5.26 2.39
C SER A 174 13.39 -4.89 3.75
N ALA A 175 13.27 -5.88 4.65
CA ALA A 175 12.72 -5.72 6.00
C ALA A 175 13.58 -4.87 6.94
N ASP A 176 14.54 -4.09 6.41
CA ASP A 176 15.48 -3.26 7.17
C ASP A 176 14.87 -1.95 7.69
N ALA A 177 13.53 -1.79 7.68
CA ALA A 177 12.91 -0.67 8.36
C ALA A 177 13.13 -0.81 9.88
N PRO A 178 13.84 0.13 10.54
CA PRO A 178 13.92 0.12 11.99
C PRO A 178 12.50 0.25 12.54
N LYS A 179 12.09 -0.68 13.41
CA LYS A 179 10.87 -0.54 14.21
C LYS A 179 10.89 0.85 14.82
N ALA A 180 9.88 1.67 14.52
CA ALA A 180 9.70 2.95 15.19
C ALA A 180 9.76 2.68 16.71
N PRO A 181 10.55 3.44 17.49
CA PRO A 181 10.64 3.20 18.92
C PRO A 181 9.22 3.31 19.50
N GLY A 182 8.74 2.19 20.05
CA GLY A 182 7.50 2.16 20.82
C GLY A 182 7.57 3.29 21.84
N LYS A 183 6.61 4.19 21.80
CA LYS A 183 6.49 5.24 22.81
C LYS A 183 6.18 4.54 24.13
N THR A 184 7.20 4.43 24.99
CA THR A 184 7.06 4.14 26.42
C THR A 184 6.35 5.27 27.15
#